data_AF-A0A496X792-F1
#
_entry.id   AF-A0A496X792-F1
#
_cell.length_a   1.000
_cell.length_b   1.000
_cell.length_c   1.000
_cell.angle_alpha   90.00
_cell.angle_beta   90.00
_cell.angle_gamma   90.00
#
_symmetry.space_group_name_H-M   'P 1'
#
loop_
_entity.id
_entity.type
_entity.pdbx_description
1 polymer ?
#
loop_
_entity_poly.entity_id
_entity_poly.type
_entity_poly.pdbx_seq_one_letter_code
_entity_poly.pdbx_strand_id
1 'polypeptide(L)'
;MQKIHIAHVKQGPKGDYSVHSLQEHLAKVAALAAQHAHVFSSEEWAEVAGLWHDLGKYSDEFQYYIKLASGYDPDAHIETAVGKVNHSDAGAQYAVEQFGVYGRILAYLIAGHHAGLPDWHKELTTPGGALQNRLENKQNLANALAADIAPEILQQEQPTSPVSPGGSAGVALWVRMLFSCLVDADFLDTESFMDEGKAARRSQYPAFETLLPAFDTHMVGLVTGAASTDVNKLRA
;
A
#
# COMPACT_ATOMS: atom_id res chain seq x y z
N MET A 1 1.54 3.87 -30.62
CA MET A 1 1.87 4.45 -29.30
C MET A 1 1.54 3.39 -28.26
N GLN A 2 2.47 3.05 -27.37
CA GLN A 2 2.18 2.14 -26.25
C GLN A 2 1.09 2.77 -25.38
N LYS A 3 0.10 1.98 -24.96
CA LYS A 3 -0.97 2.40 -24.06
C LYS A 3 -0.37 2.57 -22.67
N ILE A 4 -0.39 3.79 -22.14
CA ILE A 4 0.08 4.08 -20.79
C ILE A 4 -1.00 3.65 -19.80
N HIS A 5 -0.66 2.75 -18.87
CA HIS A 5 -1.51 2.40 -17.74
C HIS A 5 -1.28 3.41 -16.62
N ILE A 6 -2.36 3.89 -16.03
CA ILE A 6 -2.37 4.98 -15.06
C ILE A 6 -2.41 4.39 -13.65
N ALA A 7 -1.48 4.80 -12.79
CA ALA A 7 -1.58 4.59 -11.35
C ALA A 7 -2.34 5.74 -10.69
N HIS A 8 -1.95 6.98 -11.01
CA HIS A 8 -2.52 8.21 -10.45
C HIS A 8 -2.67 9.28 -11.51
N VAL A 9 -3.64 10.17 -11.29
CA VAL A 9 -3.86 11.36 -12.12
C VAL A 9 -3.98 12.56 -11.19
N LYS A 10 -3.31 13.65 -11.56
CA LYS A 10 -3.41 14.93 -10.87
C LYS A 10 -3.90 15.98 -11.84
N GLN A 11 -4.98 16.68 -11.47
CA GLN A 11 -5.43 17.85 -12.21
C GLN A 11 -4.68 19.08 -11.72
N GLY A 12 -4.06 19.80 -12.66
CA GLY A 12 -3.37 21.05 -12.44
C GLY A 12 -4.34 22.23 -12.29
N PRO A 13 -3.86 23.39 -11.81
CA PRO A 13 -4.68 24.57 -11.56
C PRO A 13 -5.35 25.15 -12.82
N LYS A 14 -4.84 24.81 -14.01
CA LYS A 14 -5.37 25.27 -15.31
C LYS A 14 -6.30 24.25 -15.96
N GLY A 15 -6.62 23.16 -15.26
CA GLY A 15 -7.41 22.05 -15.78
C GLY A 15 -6.61 21.07 -16.64
N ASP A 16 -5.30 21.27 -16.76
CA ASP A 16 -4.37 20.30 -17.36
C ASP A 16 -4.21 19.06 -16.47
N TYR A 17 -3.80 17.94 -17.05
CA TYR A 17 -3.63 16.69 -16.32
C TYR A 17 -2.19 16.20 -16.38
N SER A 18 -1.65 15.82 -15.22
CA SER A 18 -0.43 15.05 -15.09
C SER A 18 -0.79 13.60 -14.80
N VAL A 19 -0.08 12.68 -15.44
CA VAL A 19 -0.27 11.23 -15.27
C VAL A 19 0.95 10.65 -14.56
N HIS A 20 0.71 9.88 -13.50
CA HIS A 20 1.70 8.97 -12.93
C HIS A 20 1.48 7.61 -13.56
N SER A 21 2.44 7.13 -14.35
CA SER A 21 2.29 5.80 -14.95
C SER A 21 2.35 4.72 -13.88
N LEU A 22 1.62 3.63 -14.11
CA LEU A 22 1.59 2.49 -13.20
C LEU A 22 2.97 1.83 -13.08
N GLN A 23 3.72 1.76 -14.18
CA GLN A 23 5.07 1.20 -14.18
C GLN A 23 6.04 2.02 -13.31
N GLU A 24 6.02 3.36 -13.43
CA GLU A 24 6.86 4.22 -12.60
C GLU A 24 6.49 4.11 -11.12
N HIS A 25 5.20 4.12 -10.81
CA HIS A 25 4.69 3.97 -9.46
C HIS A 25 5.14 2.65 -8.82
N LEU A 26 4.91 1.52 -9.50
CA LEU A 26 5.30 0.20 -9.00
C LEU A 26 6.81 0.11 -8.75
N ALA A 27 7.63 0.58 -9.70
CA ALA A 27 9.08 0.58 -9.56
C ALA A 27 9.55 1.47 -8.40
N LYS A 28 8.92 2.63 -8.21
CA LYS A 28 9.27 3.58 -7.15
C LYS A 28 8.87 3.06 -5.76
N VAL A 29 7.67 2.50 -5.63
CA VAL A 29 7.19 1.85 -4.40
C VAL A 29 8.07 0.66 -4.05
N ALA A 30 8.42 -0.17 -5.02
CA ALA A 30 9.33 -1.30 -4.81
C ALA A 30 10.68 -0.86 -4.25
N ALA A 31 11.33 0.12 -4.88
CA ALA A 31 12.61 0.65 -4.42
C ALA A 31 12.54 1.26 -3.01
N LEU A 32 11.49 2.05 -2.73
CA LEU A 32 11.29 2.64 -1.41
C LEU A 32 11.02 1.58 -0.35
N ALA A 33 10.13 0.62 -0.63
CA ALA A 33 9.80 -0.45 0.29
C ALA A 33 11.04 -1.30 0.63
N ALA A 34 11.87 -1.64 -0.37
CA ALA A 34 13.15 -2.31 -0.16
C ALA A 34 14.08 -1.49 0.74
N GLN A 35 14.21 -0.18 0.49
CA GLN A 35 15.01 0.72 1.33
C GLN A 35 14.54 0.73 2.80
N HIS A 36 13.23 0.74 3.03
CA HIS A 36 12.66 0.72 4.39
C HIS A 36 12.94 -0.63 5.08
N ALA A 37 12.91 -1.72 4.30
CA ALA A 37 13.15 -3.07 4.79
C ALA A 37 14.63 -3.42 5.01
N HIS A 38 15.55 -2.59 4.50
CA HIS A 38 17.00 -2.82 4.61
C HIS A 38 17.49 -3.01 6.04
N VAL A 39 16.95 -2.23 6.98
CA VAL A 39 17.38 -2.25 8.39
C VAL A 39 17.09 -3.59 9.10
N PHE A 40 16.26 -4.45 8.50
CA PHE A 40 15.96 -5.79 8.99
C PHE A 40 16.13 -6.88 7.90
N SER A 41 16.94 -6.61 6.88
CA SER A 41 17.40 -7.58 5.87
C SER A 41 16.26 -8.31 5.14
N SER A 42 15.21 -7.58 4.76
CA SER A 42 14.04 -8.13 4.06
C SER A 42 13.67 -7.33 2.82
N GLU A 43 14.67 -6.74 2.16
CA GLU A 43 14.55 -5.91 0.96
C GLU A 43 13.84 -6.66 -0.16
N GLU A 44 14.26 -7.89 -0.46
CA GLU A 44 13.69 -8.74 -1.53
C GLU A 44 12.18 -8.94 -1.34
N TRP A 45 11.73 -9.17 -0.10
CA TRP A 45 10.32 -9.34 0.22
C TRP A 45 9.52 -8.05 -0.01
N ALA A 46 10.06 -6.92 0.42
CA ALA A 46 9.41 -5.62 0.32
C ALA A 46 9.38 -5.10 -1.13
N GLU A 47 10.45 -5.33 -1.89
CA GLU A 47 10.56 -4.97 -3.30
C GLU A 47 9.52 -5.70 -4.14
N VAL A 48 9.44 -7.03 -4.02
CA VAL A 48 8.42 -7.83 -4.72
C VAL A 48 7.01 -7.40 -4.33
N ALA A 49 6.77 -7.16 -3.04
CA ALA A 49 5.48 -6.66 -2.59
C ALA A 49 5.13 -5.31 -3.24
N GLY A 50 6.10 -4.39 -3.34
CA GLY A 50 5.93 -3.10 -3.99
C GLY A 50 5.64 -3.20 -5.48
N LEU A 51 6.36 -4.06 -6.21
CA LEU A 51 6.11 -4.30 -7.64
C LEU A 51 4.74 -4.90 -7.91
N TRP A 52 4.19 -5.69 -6.98
CA TRP A 52 2.97 -6.45 -7.22
C TRP A 52 1.72 -5.89 -6.56
N HIS A 53 1.84 -4.95 -5.61
CA HIS A 53 0.69 -4.55 -4.78
C HIS A 53 -0.51 -4.03 -5.58
N ASP A 54 -0.22 -3.37 -6.70
CA ASP A 54 -1.19 -2.66 -7.53
C ASP A 54 -1.39 -3.32 -8.92
N LEU A 55 -0.98 -4.57 -9.11
CA LEU A 55 -1.11 -5.27 -10.41
C LEU A 55 -2.54 -5.22 -10.98
N GLY A 56 -3.58 -5.23 -10.14
CA GLY A 56 -4.97 -5.15 -10.62
C GLY A 56 -5.30 -3.84 -11.32
N LYS A 57 -4.49 -2.78 -11.12
CA LYS A 57 -4.66 -1.50 -11.83
C LYS A 57 -4.39 -1.64 -13.34
N TYR A 58 -3.71 -2.69 -13.80
CA TYR A 58 -3.54 -2.97 -15.24
C TYR A 58 -4.84 -3.39 -15.94
N SER A 59 -5.87 -3.82 -15.20
CA SER A 59 -7.15 -4.22 -15.81
C SER A 59 -7.83 -3.06 -16.52
N ASP A 60 -8.49 -3.35 -17.65
CA ASP A 60 -9.26 -2.33 -18.38
C ASP A 60 -10.38 -1.72 -17.53
N GLU A 61 -10.99 -2.51 -16.63
CA GLU A 61 -11.99 -2.04 -15.68
C GLU A 61 -11.43 -0.96 -14.75
N PHE A 62 -10.25 -1.19 -14.17
CA PHE A 62 -9.62 -0.19 -13.31
C PHE A 62 -9.17 1.04 -14.11
N GLN A 63 -8.62 0.85 -15.31
CA GLN A 63 -8.21 1.95 -16.17
C GLN A 63 -9.41 2.82 -16.62
N TYR A 64 -10.58 2.22 -16.85
CA TYR A 64 -11.81 2.97 -17.08
C TYR A 64 -12.25 3.72 -15.82
N TYR A 65 -12.28 3.03 -14.68
CA TYR A 65 -12.61 3.60 -13.37
C TYR A 65 -11.80 4.86 -13.06
N ILE A 66 -10.47 4.80 -13.19
CA ILE A 66 -9.60 5.91 -12.77
C ILE A 66 -9.75 7.13 -13.68
N LYS A 67 -9.96 6.91 -14.99
CA LYS A 67 -10.20 7.99 -15.95
C LYS A 67 -11.51 8.71 -15.66
N LEU A 68 -12.56 7.95 -15.37
CA LEU A 68 -13.87 8.49 -15.02
C LEU A 68 -13.82 9.23 -13.68
N ALA A 69 -13.25 8.62 -12.64
CA ALA A 69 -13.19 9.18 -11.29
C ALA A 69 -12.32 10.46 -11.21
N SER A 70 -11.31 10.59 -12.07
CA SER A 70 -10.45 11.79 -12.13
C SER A 70 -10.94 12.86 -13.14
N GLY A 71 -11.92 12.53 -13.99
CA GLY A 71 -12.33 13.37 -15.11
C GLY A 71 -11.29 13.47 -16.24
N TYR A 72 -10.25 12.62 -16.21
CA TYR A 72 -9.17 12.60 -17.21
C TYR A 72 -9.67 12.29 -18.62
N ASP A 73 -10.74 11.50 -18.71
CA ASP A 73 -11.41 11.19 -19.98
C ASP A 73 -12.87 11.69 -19.92
N PRO A 74 -13.18 12.84 -20.53
CA PRO A 74 -14.53 13.40 -20.52
C PRO A 74 -15.52 12.56 -21.36
N ASP A 75 -15.04 11.66 -22.22
CA ASP A 75 -15.88 10.71 -22.96
C ASP A 75 -16.18 9.44 -22.14
N ALA A 76 -15.52 9.22 -21.00
CA ALA A 76 -15.92 8.19 -20.05
C ALA A 76 -17.29 8.57 -19.46
N HIS A 77 -18.33 7.82 -19.82
CA HIS A 77 -19.71 8.15 -19.46
C HIS A 77 -19.94 7.99 -17.95
N ILE A 78 -20.56 9.00 -17.32
CA ILE A 78 -20.94 9.06 -15.89
C ILE A 78 -22.25 8.27 -15.62
N GLU A 79 -22.66 7.36 -16.51
CA GLU A 79 -23.94 6.66 -16.38
C GLU A 79 -23.93 5.54 -15.32
N THR A 80 -22.76 5.16 -14.83
CA THR A 80 -22.60 4.19 -13.72
C THR A 80 -22.02 4.87 -12.49
N ALA A 81 -22.75 4.79 -11.37
CA ALA A 81 -22.20 5.15 -10.06
C ALA A 81 -20.95 4.28 -9.82
N VAL A 82 -19.80 4.93 -9.79
CA VAL A 82 -18.52 4.24 -9.81
C VAL A 82 -18.28 3.58 -8.45
N GLY A 83 -18.57 2.28 -8.35
CA GLY A 83 -18.20 1.47 -7.20
C GLY A 83 -16.68 1.35 -7.09
N LYS A 84 -16.17 1.09 -5.89
CA LYS A 84 -14.75 0.81 -5.66
C LYS A 84 -14.36 -0.47 -6.42
N VAL A 85 -13.49 -0.36 -7.42
CA VAL A 85 -12.91 -1.51 -8.12
C VAL A 85 -11.81 -2.12 -7.26
N ASN A 86 -11.82 -3.44 -7.07
CA ASN A 86 -10.77 -4.13 -6.33
C ASN A 86 -9.55 -4.35 -7.23
N HIS A 87 -8.45 -3.67 -6.94
CA HIS A 87 -7.18 -3.86 -7.64
C HIS A 87 -6.14 -4.66 -6.85
N SER A 88 -6.29 -4.75 -5.53
CA SER A 88 -5.34 -5.42 -4.64
C SER A 88 -5.31 -6.96 -4.75
N ASP A 89 -6.40 -7.58 -5.22
CA ASP A 89 -6.49 -9.05 -5.26
C ASP A 89 -5.58 -9.68 -6.31
N ALA A 90 -5.41 -9.04 -7.47
CA ALA A 90 -4.64 -9.59 -8.58
C ALA A 90 -3.18 -9.85 -8.17
N GLY A 91 -2.53 -8.89 -7.51
CA GLY A 91 -1.16 -9.05 -7.05
C GLY A 91 -0.99 -10.13 -5.98
N ALA A 92 -1.94 -10.22 -5.06
CA ALA A 92 -1.95 -11.27 -4.04
C ALA A 92 -2.11 -12.67 -4.65
N GLN A 93 -3.00 -12.80 -5.65
CA GLN A 93 -3.19 -14.04 -6.40
C GLN A 93 -1.93 -14.41 -7.19
N TYR A 94 -1.32 -13.43 -7.84
CA TYR A 94 -0.09 -13.62 -8.62
C TYR A 94 1.05 -14.12 -7.74
N ALA A 95 1.23 -13.52 -6.56
CA ALA A 95 2.27 -13.92 -5.62
C ALA A 95 2.16 -15.39 -5.20
N VAL A 96 0.93 -15.85 -4.91
CA VAL A 96 0.66 -17.26 -4.55
C VAL A 96 0.88 -18.19 -5.74
N GLU A 97 0.55 -17.78 -6.96
CA GLU A 97 0.81 -18.58 -8.16
C GLU A 97 2.30 -18.75 -8.44
N GLN A 98 3.10 -17.70 -8.27
CA GLN A 98 4.55 -17.77 -8.52
C GLN A 98 5.31 -18.48 -7.40
N PHE A 99 5.02 -18.15 -6.13
CA PHE A 99 5.86 -18.55 -5.00
C PHE A 99 5.16 -19.45 -3.97
N GLY A 100 3.95 -19.93 -4.27
CA GLY A 100 3.24 -20.90 -3.43
C GLY A 100 3.06 -20.43 -1.99
N VAL A 101 3.64 -21.17 -1.03
CA VAL A 101 3.56 -20.86 0.41
C VAL A 101 4.24 -19.54 0.77
N TYR A 102 5.38 -19.22 0.13
CA TYR A 102 6.07 -17.94 0.30
C TYR A 102 5.25 -16.80 -0.28
N GLY A 103 4.58 -17.06 -1.41
CA GLY A 103 3.62 -16.15 -2.01
C GLY A 103 2.47 -15.74 -1.10
N ARG A 104 2.09 -16.58 -0.13
CA ARG A 104 1.04 -16.23 0.86
C ARG A 104 1.47 -15.09 1.79
N ILE A 105 2.76 -15.00 2.13
CA ILE A 105 3.29 -13.90 2.93
C ILE A 105 3.09 -12.59 2.17
N LEU A 106 3.51 -12.55 0.91
CA LEU A 106 3.31 -11.39 0.01
C LEU A 106 1.83 -11.09 -0.18
N ALA A 107 0.99 -12.12 -0.33
CA ALA A 107 -0.45 -11.95 -0.47
C ALA A 107 -1.08 -11.23 0.72
N TYR A 108 -0.63 -11.45 1.96
CA TYR A 108 -1.09 -10.67 3.10
C TYR A 108 -0.77 -9.18 2.95
N LEU A 109 0.45 -8.87 2.55
CA LEU A 109 0.93 -7.49 2.39
C LEU A 109 0.12 -6.78 1.28
N ILE A 110 0.07 -7.42 0.12
CA ILE A 110 -0.56 -6.90 -1.09
C ILE A 110 -2.07 -6.81 -0.91
N ALA A 111 -2.73 -7.85 -0.42
CA ALA A 111 -4.18 -7.80 -0.24
C ALA A 111 -4.58 -6.73 0.80
N GLY A 112 -3.73 -6.48 1.80
CA GLY A 112 -4.03 -5.60 2.92
C GLY A 112 -3.72 -4.11 2.72
N HIS A 113 -2.99 -3.71 1.66
CA HIS A 113 -2.34 -2.39 1.60
C HIS A 113 -3.30 -1.17 1.71
N HIS A 114 -4.61 -1.35 1.49
CA HIS A 114 -5.62 -0.29 1.70
C HIS A 114 -6.58 -0.50 2.88
N ALA A 115 -6.62 -1.70 3.46
CA ALA A 115 -7.64 -2.09 4.44
C ALA A 115 -7.06 -2.65 5.76
N GLY A 116 -5.74 -2.80 5.84
CA GLY A 116 -5.07 -3.55 6.90
C GLY A 116 -4.95 -5.03 6.54
N LEU A 117 -4.10 -5.74 7.30
CA LEU A 117 -3.85 -7.17 7.10
C LEU A 117 -5.15 -7.97 7.32
N PRO A 118 -5.63 -8.73 6.31
CA PRO A 118 -6.86 -9.51 6.44
C PRO A 118 -6.65 -10.73 7.34
N ASP A 119 -7.73 -11.24 7.93
CA ASP A 119 -7.72 -12.58 8.51
C ASP A 119 -7.63 -13.64 7.41
N TRP A 120 -7.03 -14.81 7.73
CA TRP A 120 -6.99 -15.93 6.77
C TRP A 120 -8.39 -16.49 6.50
N HIS A 121 -9.14 -16.72 7.58
CA HIS A 121 -10.51 -17.22 7.56
C HIS A 121 -11.49 -16.11 7.87
N LYS A 122 -12.71 -16.25 7.37
CA LYS A 122 -13.78 -15.28 7.62
C LYS A 122 -14.30 -15.45 9.05
N GLU A 123 -14.06 -14.46 9.90
CA GLU A 123 -14.81 -14.30 11.15
C GLU A 123 -16.12 -13.56 10.88
N LEU A 124 -17.21 -13.98 11.54
CA LEU A 124 -18.54 -13.38 11.35
C LEU A 124 -18.60 -11.90 11.73
N THR A 125 -17.65 -11.44 12.56
CA THR A 125 -17.59 -10.08 13.11
C THR A 125 -16.61 -9.15 12.39
N THR A 126 -15.76 -9.66 11.51
CA THR A 126 -14.73 -8.85 10.84
C THR A 126 -15.27 -8.28 9.52
N PRO A 127 -15.34 -6.95 9.36
CA PRO A 127 -15.65 -6.32 8.08
C PRO A 127 -14.55 -6.63 7.05
N GLY A 128 -14.93 -7.01 5.83
CA GLY A 128 -13.99 -7.31 4.73
C GLY A 128 -13.98 -8.78 4.32
N GLY A 129 -13.28 -9.06 3.22
CA GLY A 129 -13.10 -10.43 2.70
C GLY A 129 -11.87 -11.09 3.32
N ALA A 130 -12.04 -12.29 3.87
CA ALA A 130 -10.92 -13.13 4.31
C ALA A 130 -9.94 -13.40 3.16
N LEU A 131 -8.64 -13.48 3.47
CA LEU A 131 -7.61 -13.64 2.44
C LEU A 131 -7.84 -14.89 1.60
N GLN A 132 -8.24 -16.01 2.22
CA GLN A 132 -8.53 -17.25 1.50
C GLN A 132 -9.55 -17.02 0.37
N ASN A 133 -10.67 -16.36 0.66
CA ASN A 133 -11.72 -16.12 -0.33
C ASN A 133 -11.25 -15.18 -1.44
N ARG A 134 -10.42 -14.19 -1.11
CA ARG A 134 -9.84 -13.25 -2.09
C ARG A 134 -8.87 -13.95 -3.04
N LEU A 135 -8.19 -14.98 -2.58
CA LEU A 135 -7.28 -15.78 -3.41
C LEU A 135 -8.01 -16.76 -4.35
N GLU A 136 -9.27 -17.08 -4.09
CA GLU A 136 -10.08 -18.01 -4.90
C GLU A 136 -10.60 -17.37 -6.21
N ASN A 137 -10.91 -16.07 -6.21
CA ASN A 137 -11.45 -15.39 -7.40
C ASN A 137 -10.37 -15.03 -8.43
N LYS A 138 -9.97 -15.99 -9.26
CA LYS A 138 -8.92 -15.81 -10.29
C LYS A 138 -9.23 -14.80 -11.40
N GLN A 139 -10.46 -14.28 -11.49
CA GLN A 139 -10.82 -13.32 -12.53
C GLN A 139 -10.05 -12.01 -12.43
N ASN A 140 -9.74 -11.56 -11.20
CA ASN A 140 -9.00 -10.31 -10.98
C ASN A 140 -7.60 -10.39 -11.59
N LEU A 141 -6.88 -11.50 -11.36
CA LEU A 141 -5.57 -11.72 -11.97
C LEU A 141 -5.66 -11.89 -13.48
N ALA A 142 -6.63 -12.67 -13.99
CA ALA A 142 -6.81 -12.85 -15.42
C ALA A 142 -7.05 -11.51 -16.16
N ASN A 143 -7.86 -10.63 -15.56
CA ASN A 143 -8.14 -9.30 -16.11
C ASN A 143 -6.89 -8.41 -16.13
N ALA A 144 -6.04 -8.48 -15.09
CA ALA A 144 -4.79 -7.73 -15.04
C ALA A 144 -3.77 -8.22 -16.08
N LEU A 145 -3.58 -9.55 -16.16
CA LEU A 145 -2.61 -10.17 -17.08
C LEU A 145 -3.03 -10.12 -18.56
N ALA A 146 -4.25 -9.68 -18.86
CA ALA A 146 -4.66 -9.40 -20.24
C ALA A 146 -3.97 -8.15 -20.82
N ALA A 147 -3.43 -7.28 -19.96
CA ALA A 147 -2.60 -6.15 -20.38
C ALA A 147 -1.17 -6.58 -20.73
N ASP A 148 -0.51 -5.76 -21.55
CA ASP A 148 0.94 -5.89 -21.82
C ASP A 148 1.73 -5.31 -20.62
N ILE A 149 2.09 -6.19 -19.68
CA ILE A 149 2.85 -5.84 -18.49
C ILE A 149 4.32 -6.19 -18.72
N ALA A 150 5.20 -5.26 -18.40
CA ALA A 150 6.62 -5.40 -18.61
C ALA A 150 7.19 -6.62 -17.83
N PRO A 151 8.03 -7.46 -18.45
CA PRO A 151 8.61 -8.64 -17.79
C PRO A 151 9.34 -8.32 -16.49
N GLU A 152 10.01 -7.16 -16.41
CA GLU A 152 10.72 -6.71 -15.20
C GLU A 152 9.79 -6.42 -14.01
N ILE A 153 8.47 -6.33 -14.21
CA ILE A 153 7.49 -6.27 -13.11
C ILE A 153 7.09 -7.69 -12.73
N LEU A 154 6.75 -8.54 -13.70
CA LEU A 154 6.17 -9.87 -13.46
C LEU A 154 7.20 -10.93 -13.05
N GLN A 155 8.34 -10.99 -13.73
CA GLN A 155 9.33 -12.06 -13.61
C GLN A 155 10.31 -11.76 -12.46
N GLN A 156 9.81 -11.85 -11.23
CA GLN A 156 10.62 -11.75 -10.03
C GLN A 156 11.14 -13.12 -9.59
N GLU A 157 12.33 -13.12 -9.00
CA GLU A 157 12.84 -14.28 -8.28
C GLU A 157 12.18 -14.40 -6.91
N GLN A 158 12.00 -15.63 -6.44
CA GLN A 158 11.50 -15.84 -5.09
C GLN A 158 12.51 -15.28 -4.08
N PRO A 159 12.09 -14.47 -3.09
CA PRO A 159 12.97 -14.01 -2.03
C PRO A 159 13.75 -15.16 -1.38
N THR A 160 15.06 -14.97 -1.24
CA THR A 160 16.01 -15.94 -0.71
C THR A 160 16.38 -15.65 0.75
N SER A 161 16.13 -14.43 1.21
CA SER A 161 16.38 -14.06 2.60
C SER A 161 15.46 -14.85 3.56
N PRO A 162 15.94 -15.16 4.79
CA PRO A 162 15.18 -15.98 5.73
C PRO A 162 13.79 -15.40 6.04
N VAL A 163 12.77 -16.26 6.03
CA VAL A 163 11.44 -15.90 6.52
C VAL A 163 11.54 -15.56 8.01
N SER A 164 11.36 -14.29 8.34
CA SER A 164 11.52 -13.72 9.69
C SER A 164 12.92 -13.94 10.30
N PRO A 165 13.77 -12.89 10.35
CA PRO A 165 15.04 -12.95 11.07
C PRO A 165 14.90 -13.35 12.56
N GLY A 166 13.74 -13.10 13.17
CA GLY A 166 13.41 -13.50 14.53
C GLY A 166 12.88 -14.94 14.68
N GLY A 167 12.96 -15.75 13.62
CA GLY A 167 12.42 -17.11 13.59
C GLY A 167 10.89 -17.15 13.64
N SER A 168 10.33 -18.33 13.97
CA SER A 168 8.87 -18.58 13.95
C SER A 168 8.07 -17.66 14.88
N ALA A 169 8.61 -17.34 16.06
CA ALA A 169 7.97 -16.42 17.00
C ALA A 169 7.92 -14.97 16.48
N GLY A 170 8.84 -14.60 15.60
CA GLY A 170 8.94 -13.25 15.03
C GLY A 170 8.10 -13.01 13.78
N VAL A 171 7.53 -14.05 13.16
CA VAL A 171 6.86 -13.95 11.85
C VAL A 171 5.73 -12.92 11.86
N ALA A 172 4.91 -12.91 12.91
CA ALA A 172 3.79 -11.98 13.01
C ALA A 172 4.22 -10.51 13.06
N LEU A 173 5.33 -10.20 13.74
CA LEU A 173 5.90 -8.85 13.77
C LEU A 173 6.57 -8.52 12.44
N TRP A 174 7.34 -9.45 11.90
CA TRP A 174 8.05 -9.29 10.63
C TRP A 174 7.09 -8.98 9.46
N VAL A 175 5.97 -9.71 9.35
CA VAL A 175 4.91 -9.42 8.36
C VAL A 175 4.34 -8.01 8.54
N ARG A 176 4.13 -7.55 9.78
CA ARG A 176 3.65 -6.19 10.06
C ARG A 176 4.68 -5.12 9.71
N MET A 177 5.97 -5.39 9.92
CA MET A 177 7.04 -4.48 9.52
C MET A 177 7.13 -4.37 7.99
N LEU A 178 7.07 -5.49 7.27
CA LEU A 178 7.00 -5.49 5.81
C LEU A 178 5.75 -4.77 5.29
N PHE A 179 4.61 -4.99 5.93
CA PHE A 179 3.37 -4.29 5.61
C PHE A 179 3.50 -2.78 5.78
N SER A 180 4.12 -2.33 6.88
CA SER A 180 4.42 -0.92 7.10
C SER A 180 5.33 -0.36 6.01
N CYS A 181 6.37 -1.09 5.62
CA CYS A 181 7.29 -0.66 4.55
C CYS A 181 6.55 -0.46 3.23
N LEU A 182 5.67 -1.40 2.85
CA LEU A 182 4.88 -1.32 1.63
C LEU A 182 3.92 -0.12 1.66
N VAL A 183 3.14 0.01 2.73
CA VAL A 183 2.15 1.08 2.88
C VAL A 183 2.83 2.45 2.91
N ASP A 184 3.90 2.61 3.70
CA ASP A 184 4.62 3.87 3.76
C ASP A 184 5.20 4.25 2.38
N ALA A 185 5.76 3.28 1.64
CA ALA A 185 6.28 3.51 0.30
C ALA A 185 5.21 3.94 -0.70
N ASP A 186 4.05 3.26 -0.73
CA ASP A 186 2.91 3.59 -1.58
C ASP A 186 2.39 5.02 -1.30
N PHE A 187 2.19 5.34 -0.01
CA PHE A 187 1.73 6.67 0.39
C PHE A 187 2.75 7.77 0.08
N LEU A 188 4.06 7.52 0.28
CA LEU A 188 5.10 8.50 0.00
C LEU A 188 5.24 8.77 -1.50
N ASP A 189 5.17 7.75 -2.34
CA ASP A 189 5.24 7.92 -3.78
C ASP A 189 4.00 8.66 -4.32
N THR A 190 2.79 8.22 -3.88
CA THR A 190 1.53 8.91 -4.19
C THR A 190 1.56 10.37 -3.74
N GLU A 191 2.01 10.65 -2.51
CA GLU A 191 2.14 12.01 -1.99
C GLU A 191 3.13 12.84 -2.80
N SER A 192 4.28 12.27 -3.18
CA SER A 192 5.29 12.98 -3.96
C SER A 192 4.76 13.45 -5.32
N PHE A 193 3.91 12.64 -5.95
CA PHE A 193 3.22 12.99 -7.19
C PHE A 193 2.08 14.00 -6.96
N MET A 194 1.25 13.79 -5.94
CA MET A 194 0.06 14.61 -5.68
C MET A 194 0.40 16.00 -5.13
N ASP A 195 1.38 16.11 -4.23
CA ASP A 195 1.80 17.36 -3.58
C ASP A 195 3.31 17.33 -3.23
N GLU A 196 4.12 17.77 -4.19
CA GLU A 196 5.57 17.92 -4.04
C GLU A 196 5.96 18.79 -2.83
N GLY A 197 5.17 19.81 -2.50
CA GLY A 197 5.43 20.73 -1.39
C GLY A 197 5.18 20.09 -0.02
N LYS A 198 4.23 19.16 0.08
CA LYS A 198 4.04 18.33 1.29
C LYS A 198 5.17 17.31 1.44
N ALA A 199 5.56 16.64 0.35
CA ALA A 199 6.67 15.69 0.36
C ALA A 199 7.99 16.36 0.83
N ALA A 200 8.30 17.55 0.33
CA ALA A 200 9.49 18.30 0.73
C ALA A 200 9.54 18.69 2.22
N ARG A 201 8.38 18.81 2.89
CA ARG A 201 8.29 19.16 4.32
C ARG A 201 8.58 17.97 5.24
N ARG A 202 8.55 16.73 4.75
CA ARG A 202 8.77 15.51 5.55
C ARG A 202 10.24 15.24 5.95
N SER A 203 11.17 16.14 5.66
CA SER A 203 12.61 15.91 5.89
C SER A 203 13.19 16.69 7.08
N GLN A 204 12.36 17.33 7.90
CA GLN A 204 12.82 18.27 8.94
C GLN A 204 12.08 18.08 10.27
N TYR A 205 11.98 16.84 10.74
CA TYR A 205 11.46 16.62 12.09
C TYR A 205 12.47 17.10 13.13
N PRO A 206 12.03 17.83 14.17
CA PRO A 206 12.89 18.11 15.31
C PRO A 206 13.42 16.82 15.94
N ALA A 207 14.61 16.86 16.49
CA ALA A 207 15.18 15.70 17.19
C ALA A 207 14.34 15.33 18.43
N PHE A 208 14.45 14.09 18.90
CA PHE A 208 13.70 13.62 20.07
C PHE A 208 13.95 14.48 21.31
N GLU A 209 15.16 15.01 21.46
CA GLU A 209 15.57 15.91 22.53
C GLU A 209 14.77 17.23 22.51
N THR A 210 14.20 17.60 21.37
CA THR A 210 13.30 18.75 21.22
C THR A 210 11.83 18.34 21.38
N LEU A 211 11.45 17.18 20.85
CA LEU A 211 10.05 16.70 20.86
C LEU A 211 9.59 16.25 22.25
N LEU A 212 10.43 15.52 22.99
CA LEU A 212 10.06 14.95 24.29
C LEU A 212 9.70 16.04 25.32
N PRO A 213 10.53 17.10 25.53
CA PRO A 213 10.15 18.16 26.46
C PRO A 213 8.87 18.90 26.04
N ALA A 214 8.65 19.08 24.73
CA ALA A 214 7.44 19.72 24.21
C ALA A 214 6.19 18.87 24.48
N PHE A 215 6.29 17.56 24.24
CA PHE A 215 5.25 16.59 24.57
C PHE A 215 4.97 16.58 26.07
N ASP A 216 5.99 16.44 26.91
CA ASP A 216 5.83 16.40 28.37
C ASP A 216 5.18 17.68 28.89
N THR A 217 5.62 18.84 28.40
CA THR A 217 5.01 20.15 28.76
C THR A 217 3.54 20.20 28.37
N HIS A 218 3.19 19.72 27.18
CA HIS A 218 1.80 19.66 26.74
C HIS A 218 0.96 18.72 27.62
N MET A 219 1.48 17.53 27.94
CA MET A 219 0.80 16.56 28.80
C MET A 219 0.60 17.10 30.22
N VAL A 220 1.61 17.76 30.80
CA VAL A 220 1.49 18.45 32.10
C VAL A 220 0.42 19.53 32.05
N GLY A 221 0.35 20.30 30.95
CA GLY A 221 -0.70 21.30 30.74
C GLY A 221 -2.11 20.71 30.72
N LEU A 222 -2.30 19.53 30.10
CA LEU A 222 -3.58 18.83 30.09
C LEU A 222 -4.00 18.33 31.48
N VAL A 223 -3.03 17.95 32.32
CA VAL A 223 -3.29 17.48 33.70
C VAL A 223 -3.53 18.67 34.65
N THR A 224 -2.84 19.78 34.42
CA THR A 224 -2.93 20.97 35.28
C THR A 224 -4.31 21.63 35.15
N GLY A 225 -5.14 21.47 36.18
CA GLY A 225 -6.52 21.99 36.20
C GLY A 225 -7.58 21.01 35.71
N ALA A 226 -7.19 19.78 35.37
CA ALA A 226 -8.15 18.72 35.10
C ALA A 226 -8.95 18.34 36.36
N ALA A 227 -10.24 18.09 36.20
CA ALA A 227 -11.08 17.63 37.31
C ALA A 227 -10.55 16.30 37.86
N SER A 228 -10.56 16.16 39.19
CA SER A 228 -10.11 14.94 39.90
C SER A 228 -11.15 13.82 39.82
N THR A 229 -11.44 13.39 38.60
CA THR A 229 -12.26 12.19 38.32
C THR A 229 -11.43 10.93 38.57
N ASP A 230 -12.09 9.81 38.79
CA ASP A 230 -11.38 8.54 39.06
C ASP A 230 -10.54 8.09 37.86
N VAL A 231 -10.98 8.39 36.63
CA VAL A 231 -10.20 8.13 35.41
C VAL A 231 -8.92 8.99 35.37
N ASN A 232 -8.99 10.27 35.76
CA ASN A 232 -7.83 11.15 35.73
C ASN A 232 -6.82 10.82 36.84
N LYS A 233 -7.27 10.31 37.99
CA LYS A 233 -6.37 9.82 39.05
C LYS A 233 -5.56 8.59 38.62
N LEU A 234 -6.10 7.74 37.74
CA LEU A 234 -5.41 6.56 37.22
C LEU A 234 -4.44 6.88 36.08
N ARG A 235 -4.57 8.06 35.45
CA ARG A 235 -3.75 8.51 34.30
C ARG A 235 -2.59 9.45 34.69
N ALA A 236 -2.59 9.95 35.93
CA ALA A 236 -1.60 10.87 36.47
C ALA A 236 -0.32 10.15 36.94
#